data_AF-A0A3D4AL69-F1
#
_entry.id   AF-A0A3D4AL69-F1
#
_cell.length_a   1.000
_cell.length_b   1.000
_cell.length_c   1.000
_cell.angle_alpha   90.00
_cell.angle_beta   90.00
_cell.angle_gamma   90.00
#
_symmetry.space_group_name_H-M   'P 1'
#
loop_
_entity.id
_entity.type
_entity.pdbx_description
1 polymer ?
#
loop_
_entity_poly.entity_id
_entity_poly.type
_entity_poly.pdbx_seq_one_letter_code
_entity_poly.pdbx_strand_id
1 'polypeptide(L)'
;MQESGFDAKYVSTMNSLFARDYKGSRPFTNDSAALDMDTMERDASGKNDCTMDCAIGICKYNGDAYTHEQMLLVEFRCDYKSSHNLDHTQMSKKVSHSKAMLAPSAVHNCPIFIFKDNVVNQAQSWVRNYSSQYAEMRQWQVMKVADFNAFVGVEADFPYVPVTDLTCIDRDITASAVDADALMNTYQKWRDIALKFKLKYNLREVEAITNALHQALEDIVNKGICADPDVAALAQEDLALITK
;
A
#
# COMPACT_ATOMS: atom_id res chain seq x y z
N MET A 1 -7.12 -4.24 -3.96
CA MET A 1 -6.80 -2.81 -4.16
C MET A 1 -8.06 -2.04 -3.75
N GLN A 2 -8.14 -1.64 -2.48
CA GLN A 2 -9.27 -0.86 -1.97
C GLN A 2 -9.25 0.50 -2.67
N GLU A 3 -10.39 0.97 -3.15
CA GLU A 3 -10.55 2.33 -3.68
C GLU A 3 -9.93 3.29 -2.66
N SER A 4 -8.80 3.90 -3.01
CA SER A 4 -8.24 4.98 -2.21
C SER A 4 -9.35 5.99 -2.02
N GLY A 5 -9.66 6.40 -0.78
CA GLY A 5 -10.69 7.41 -0.49
C GLY A 5 -10.41 8.80 -1.09
N PHE A 6 -9.46 8.88 -2.03
CA PHE A 6 -9.07 10.04 -2.81
C PHE A 6 -9.59 9.88 -4.24
N ASP A 7 -10.15 10.96 -4.78
CA ASP A 7 -10.65 11.03 -6.15
C ASP A 7 -9.54 10.63 -7.15
N ALA A 8 -9.90 9.83 -8.16
CA ALA A 8 -8.99 9.35 -9.19
C ALA A 8 -8.24 10.49 -9.91
N LYS A 9 -8.81 11.70 -9.97
CA LYS A 9 -8.14 12.88 -10.55
C LYS A 9 -6.87 13.30 -9.81
N TYR A 10 -6.71 12.89 -8.55
CA TYR A 10 -5.51 13.16 -7.75
C TYR A 10 -4.47 12.05 -7.86
N VAL A 11 -4.77 10.94 -8.53
CA VAL A 11 -3.86 9.82 -8.67
C VAL A 11 -3.03 9.99 -9.94
N SER A 12 -1.72 9.94 -9.79
CA SER A 12 -0.73 9.93 -10.86
C SER A 12 0.33 8.87 -10.55
N THR A 13 1.41 8.87 -11.32
CA THR A 13 2.58 8.00 -11.08
C THR A 13 3.78 8.87 -10.69
N MET A 14 4.68 8.36 -9.86
CA MET A 14 5.91 9.04 -9.47
C MET A 14 6.69 9.63 -10.65
N ASN A 15 6.89 8.88 -11.74
CA ASN A 15 7.60 9.37 -12.92
C ASN A 15 6.84 10.46 -13.68
N SER A 16 5.50 10.40 -13.73
CA SER A 16 4.69 11.44 -14.36
C SER A 16 4.75 12.76 -13.60
N LEU A 17 4.70 12.70 -12.26
CA LEU A 17 4.88 13.87 -11.39
C LEU A 17 6.30 14.42 -11.52
N PHE A 18 7.31 13.55 -11.49
CA PHE A 18 8.69 13.97 -11.69
C PHE A 18 8.94 14.62 -13.05
N ALA A 19 8.40 14.05 -14.13
CA ALA A 19 8.61 14.55 -15.49
C ALA A 19 7.95 15.92 -15.74
N ARG A 20 6.93 16.29 -14.94
CA ARG A 20 6.29 17.62 -14.97
C ARG A 20 7.30 18.72 -14.67
N ASP A 21 8.12 18.51 -13.65
CA ASP A 21 9.06 19.53 -13.14
C ASP A 21 10.49 19.31 -13.66
N TYR A 22 10.85 18.06 -13.96
CA TYR A 22 12.19 17.64 -14.34
C TYR A 22 12.15 16.94 -15.70
N LYS A 23 12.09 17.77 -16.75
CA LYS A 23 11.96 17.37 -18.16
C LYS A 23 12.73 16.08 -18.52
N GLY A 24 12.00 15.05 -18.96
CA GLY A 24 12.53 13.98 -19.81
C GLY A 24 13.18 12.78 -19.12
N SER A 25 13.20 12.71 -17.78
CA SER A 25 13.72 11.55 -17.05
C SER A 25 12.61 10.81 -16.30
N ARG A 26 12.64 9.47 -16.36
CA ARG A 26 11.80 8.55 -15.58
C ARG A 26 12.69 7.73 -14.64
N PRO A 27 13.17 8.30 -13.53
CA PRO A 27 14.24 7.70 -12.76
C PRO A 27 13.74 6.68 -11.71
N PHE A 28 12.42 6.63 -11.45
CA PHE A 28 11.82 5.69 -10.51
C PHE A 28 11.56 4.36 -11.20
N THR A 29 12.25 3.31 -10.75
CA THR A 29 12.09 1.94 -11.29
C THR A 29 10.74 1.36 -10.92
N ASN A 30 10.27 1.72 -9.74
CA ASN A 30 8.95 1.40 -9.23
C ASN A 30 8.07 2.63 -9.45
N ASP A 31 7.41 2.69 -10.61
CA ASP A 31 6.55 3.82 -10.97
C ASP A 31 5.20 3.75 -10.22
N SER A 32 5.30 3.79 -8.90
CA SER A 32 4.18 3.60 -7.99
C SER A 32 3.12 4.68 -8.21
N ALA A 33 1.86 4.27 -8.02
CA ALA A 33 0.76 5.21 -7.89
C ALA A 33 1.04 6.17 -6.72
N ALA A 34 0.83 7.45 -6.97
CA ALA A 34 1.10 8.54 -6.06
C ALA A 34 -0.05 9.55 -6.10
N LEU A 35 -0.37 10.13 -4.94
CA LEU A 35 -1.25 11.29 -4.87
C LEU A 35 -0.47 12.54 -5.28
N ASP A 36 -1.00 13.25 -6.26
CA ASP A 36 -0.52 14.56 -6.72
C ASP A 36 -1.00 15.64 -5.75
N MET A 37 -0.14 15.96 -4.79
CA MET A 37 -0.46 16.89 -3.71
C MET A 37 -0.66 18.32 -4.24
N ASP A 38 0.03 18.72 -5.30
CA ASP A 38 -0.15 20.05 -5.92
C ASP A 38 -1.54 20.18 -6.58
N THR A 39 -2.02 19.10 -7.19
CA THR A 39 -3.39 19.07 -7.74
C THR A 39 -4.43 19.08 -6.64
N MET A 40 -4.19 18.33 -5.55
CA MET A 40 -5.05 18.39 -4.37
C MET A 40 -5.07 19.81 -3.75
N GLU A 41 -3.91 20.47 -3.65
CA GLU A 41 -3.78 21.82 -3.08
C GLU A 41 -4.51 22.85 -3.93
N ARG A 42 -4.36 22.78 -5.26
CA ARG A 42 -5.04 23.69 -6.19
C ARG A 42 -6.57 23.59 -6.12
N ASP A 43 -7.09 22.39 -5.89
CA ASP A 43 -8.52 22.16 -5.75
C ASP A 43 -9.03 22.51 -4.34
N ALA A 44 -8.14 22.59 -3.34
CA ALA A 44 -8.45 23.16 -2.05
C ALA A 44 -8.47 24.70 -2.13
N SER A 45 -9.53 25.34 -1.63
CA SER A 45 -9.62 26.80 -1.64
C SER A 45 -8.61 27.41 -0.63
N GLY A 46 -7.51 28.00 -1.11
CA GLY A 46 -6.47 28.52 -0.19
C GLY A 46 -5.26 29.21 -0.85
N LYS A 47 -4.16 29.31 -0.08
CA LYS A 47 -2.83 29.73 -0.58
C LYS A 47 -2.13 28.49 -1.13
N ASN A 48 -1.99 28.42 -2.46
CA ASN A 48 -1.70 27.21 -3.22
C ASN A 48 -0.21 26.98 -3.52
N ASP A 49 0.69 27.12 -2.54
CA ASP A 49 2.14 27.04 -2.80
C ASP A 49 2.93 26.28 -1.72
N CYS A 50 2.28 25.43 -0.93
CA CYS A 50 2.88 24.88 0.27
C CYS A 50 2.64 23.38 0.45
N THR A 51 2.61 22.57 -0.61
CA THR A 51 2.66 21.10 -0.51
C THR A 51 4.01 20.48 -0.86
N MET A 52 4.20 19.26 -0.36
CA MET A 52 5.19 18.32 -0.88
C MET A 52 4.74 17.88 -2.28
N ASP A 53 5.62 17.46 -3.17
CA ASP A 53 5.21 17.12 -4.55
C ASP A 53 4.23 15.92 -4.62
N CYS A 54 4.43 14.88 -3.81
CA CYS A 54 3.53 13.72 -3.81
C CYS A 54 3.46 12.94 -2.49
N ALA A 55 2.48 12.03 -2.40
CA ALA A 55 2.37 11.03 -1.35
C ALA A 55 2.15 9.63 -1.93
N ILE A 56 2.88 8.63 -1.46
CA ILE A 56 2.70 7.22 -1.86
C ILE A 56 2.20 6.37 -0.70
N GLY A 57 1.38 5.36 -1.00
CA GLY A 57 0.97 4.38 0.00
C GLY A 57 2.11 3.42 0.33
N ILE A 58 2.41 3.25 1.61
CA ILE A 58 3.38 2.27 2.12
C ILE A 58 2.78 1.43 3.23
N CYS A 59 3.34 0.25 3.44
CA CYS A 59 3.01 -0.62 4.57
C CYS A 59 4.26 -1.38 5.02
N LYS A 60 4.21 -1.98 6.20
CA LYS A 60 5.20 -2.94 6.67
C LYS A 60 4.81 -4.33 6.24
N TYR A 61 5.75 -5.05 5.65
CA TYR A 61 5.62 -6.46 5.36
C TYR A 61 6.27 -7.32 6.44
N ASN A 62 5.51 -8.25 7.02
CA ASN A 62 5.98 -9.16 8.06
C ASN A 62 6.03 -10.64 7.60
N GLY A 63 6.01 -10.89 6.28
CA GLY A 63 6.04 -12.24 5.69
C GLY A 63 4.65 -12.76 5.31
N ASP A 64 3.71 -12.67 6.22
CA ASP A 64 2.33 -13.17 6.06
C ASP A 64 1.30 -12.05 6.01
N ALA A 65 1.69 -10.81 6.31
CA ALA A 65 0.76 -9.69 6.35
C ALA A 65 1.44 -8.38 6.00
N TYR A 66 0.67 -7.51 5.35
CA TYR A 66 0.93 -6.10 5.30
C TYR A 66 0.23 -5.43 6.49
N THR A 67 0.97 -4.61 7.23
CA THR A 67 0.45 -3.92 8.42
C THR A 67 0.92 -2.47 8.40
N HIS A 68 0.32 -1.62 9.24
CA HIS A 68 0.73 -0.22 9.38
C HIS A 68 0.71 0.52 8.03
N GLU A 69 -0.43 0.50 7.35
CA GLU A 69 -0.64 1.28 6.13
C GLU A 69 -0.56 2.76 6.44
N GLN A 70 0.29 3.48 5.71
CA GLN A 70 0.56 4.89 5.90
C GLN A 70 0.87 5.56 4.56
N MET A 71 0.65 6.87 4.50
CA MET A 71 1.10 7.71 3.39
C MET A 71 2.54 8.17 3.65
N LEU A 72 3.41 8.04 2.67
CA LEU A 72 4.78 8.53 2.69
C LEU A 72 4.88 9.76 1.80
N LEU A 73 5.19 10.91 2.41
CA LEU A 73 5.41 12.17 1.70
C LEU A 73 6.77 12.18 1.02
N VAL A 74 6.78 12.59 -0.25
CA VAL A 74 7.99 12.72 -1.07
C VAL A 74 8.03 14.08 -1.74
N GLU A 75 9.17 14.75 -1.62
CA GLU A 75 9.49 16.00 -2.31
C GLU A 75 10.67 15.76 -3.24
N PHE A 76 10.53 16.13 -4.50
CA PHE A 76 11.58 16.18 -5.48
C PHE A 76 12.28 17.55 -5.40
N ARG A 77 13.60 17.52 -5.21
CA ARG A 77 14.50 18.70 -5.20
C ARG A 77 15.64 18.49 -6.17
N CYS A 78 15.32 18.03 -7.37
CA CYS A 78 16.31 17.64 -8.38
C CYS A 78 16.82 18.80 -9.25
N ASP A 79 16.24 19.98 -9.17
CA ASP A 79 16.73 21.23 -9.80
C ASP A 79 17.69 21.99 -8.88
N TYR A 80 17.81 21.52 -7.65
CA TYR A 80 18.50 22.17 -6.58
C TYR A 80 20.02 22.22 -6.81
N LYS A 81 20.60 23.43 -6.73
CA LYS A 81 22.00 23.68 -7.15
C LYS A 81 23.03 23.69 -6.02
N SER A 82 22.65 24.06 -4.79
CA SER A 82 23.56 24.15 -3.63
C SER A 82 22.78 24.32 -2.33
N SER A 83 23.22 23.71 -1.21
CA SER A 83 22.55 23.74 0.10
C SER A 83 22.25 25.13 0.68
N HIS A 84 22.86 26.21 0.18
CA HIS A 84 22.63 27.58 0.65
C HIS A 84 21.22 28.11 0.41
N ASN A 85 20.46 27.51 -0.51
CA ASN A 85 19.07 27.85 -0.79
C ASN A 85 18.05 26.98 -0.02
N LEU A 86 18.49 26.16 0.96
CA LEU A 86 17.62 25.29 1.74
C LEU A 86 17.05 26.12 2.87
N ASP A 87 15.74 26.27 2.86
CA ASP A 87 15.00 27.00 3.88
C ASP A 87 14.18 26.01 4.71
N HIS A 88 14.58 25.83 5.97
CA HIS A 88 13.89 24.99 6.93
C HIS A 88 12.41 25.39 7.08
N THR A 89 12.12 26.69 7.14
CA THR A 89 10.74 27.18 7.33
C THR A 89 9.86 26.80 6.15
N GLN A 90 10.38 26.91 4.92
CA GLN A 90 9.63 26.51 3.72
C GLN A 90 9.41 25.00 3.68
N MET A 91 10.45 24.21 3.92
CA MET A 91 10.35 22.74 3.89
C MET A 91 9.43 22.22 5.00
N SER A 92 9.50 22.77 6.20
CA SER A 92 8.65 22.39 7.33
C SER A 92 7.18 22.75 7.08
N LYS A 93 6.91 23.90 6.44
CA LYS A 93 5.55 24.27 5.98
C LYS A 93 5.01 23.27 4.96
N LYS A 94 5.81 22.88 3.95
CA LYS A 94 5.42 21.86 2.97
C LYS A 94 5.02 20.55 3.63
N VAL A 95 5.85 20.05 4.54
CA VAL A 95 5.57 18.79 5.27
C VAL A 95 4.30 18.91 6.11
N SER A 96 4.17 19.97 6.91
CA SER A 96 3.04 20.13 7.82
C SER A 96 1.71 20.35 7.09
N HIS A 97 1.71 21.14 6.01
CA HIS A 97 0.51 21.35 5.20
C HIS A 97 0.08 20.06 4.48
N SER A 98 1.04 19.33 3.88
CA SER A 98 0.74 18.05 3.23
C SER A 98 0.17 17.01 4.20
N LYS A 99 0.69 16.95 5.44
CA LYS A 99 0.12 16.11 6.49
C LYS A 99 -1.33 16.48 6.82
N ALA A 100 -1.64 17.78 6.87
CA ALA A 100 -3.00 18.25 7.12
C ALA A 100 -3.96 17.88 5.98
N MET A 101 -3.50 17.96 4.73
CA MET A 101 -4.29 17.60 3.55
C MET A 101 -4.56 16.10 3.41
N LEU A 102 -3.66 15.26 3.91
CA LEU A 102 -3.84 13.81 3.91
C LEU A 102 -4.74 13.32 5.06
N ALA A 103 -5.11 14.17 6.03
CA ALA A 103 -6.00 13.76 7.11
C ALA A 103 -7.37 13.32 6.55
N PRO A 104 -7.96 12.21 7.05
CA PRO A 104 -7.60 11.48 8.26
C PRO A 104 -6.60 10.33 8.05
N SER A 105 -6.02 10.14 6.85
CA SER A 105 -5.07 9.06 6.59
C SER A 105 -3.84 9.16 7.50
N ALA A 106 -3.34 8.01 7.95
CA ALA A 106 -2.10 7.95 8.71
C ALA A 106 -0.92 8.34 7.80
N VAL A 107 -0.07 9.26 8.25
CA VAL A 107 1.12 9.70 7.50
C VAL A 107 2.37 9.22 8.20
N HIS A 108 3.29 8.62 7.45
CA HIS A 108 4.59 8.18 7.93
C HIS A 108 5.40 9.38 8.46
N ASN A 109 6.09 9.20 9.58
CA ASN A 109 6.78 10.30 10.25
C ASN A 109 8.04 10.78 9.53
N CYS A 110 8.60 9.95 8.64
CA CYS A 110 9.82 10.25 7.88
C CYS A 110 9.44 10.76 6.47
N PRO A 111 9.30 12.08 6.24
CA PRO A 111 9.20 12.61 4.88
C PRO A 111 10.52 12.42 4.14
N ILE A 112 10.44 12.21 2.82
CA ILE A 112 11.61 12.02 1.96
C ILE A 112 11.81 13.24 1.06
N PHE A 113 13.05 13.68 0.97
CA PHE A 113 13.50 14.71 0.04
C PHE A 113 14.52 14.09 -0.93
N ILE A 114 14.19 14.10 -2.22
CA ILE A 114 14.99 13.47 -3.27
C ILE A 114 15.81 14.51 -4.01
N PHE A 115 17.13 14.37 -3.96
CA PHE A 115 18.08 15.30 -4.58
C PHE A 115 18.88 14.62 -5.68
N LYS A 116 19.51 15.42 -6.55
CA LYS A 116 20.54 14.92 -7.49
C LYS A 116 21.80 14.50 -6.76
N ASP A 117 22.50 13.53 -7.34
CA ASP A 117 23.72 12.91 -6.81
C ASP A 117 24.81 13.92 -6.40
N ASN A 118 24.96 15.02 -7.15
CA ASN A 118 26.01 16.02 -6.89
C ASN A 118 25.69 16.95 -5.71
N VAL A 119 24.45 16.98 -5.21
CA VAL A 119 24.01 17.86 -4.12
C VAL A 119 23.44 17.12 -2.91
N VAL A 120 23.10 15.83 -3.03
CA VAL A 120 22.51 15.03 -1.94
C VAL A 120 23.37 15.03 -0.67
N ASN A 121 24.68 14.91 -0.79
CA ASN A 121 25.58 14.92 0.37
C ASN A 121 25.55 16.27 1.10
N GLN A 122 25.46 17.38 0.37
CA GLN A 122 25.34 18.71 0.98
C GLN A 122 24.00 18.86 1.70
N ALA A 123 22.90 18.36 1.12
CA ALA A 123 21.58 18.37 1.73
C ALA A 123 21.51 17.48 2.99
N GLN A 124 22.15 16.30 2.97
CA GLN A 124 22.28 15.43 4.14
C GLN A 124 23.07 16.10 5.27
N SER A 125 24.20 16.74 4.95
CA SER A 125 24.96 17.53 5.93
C SER A 125 24.13 18.69 6.49
N TRP A 126 23.37 19.38 5.65
CA TRP A 126 22.47 20.44 6.09
C TRP A 126 21.41 19.91 7.07
N VAL A 127 20.68 18.85 6.73
CA VAL A 127 19.69 18.25 7.65
C VAL A 127 20.34 17.84 8.97
N ARG A 128 21.50 17.20 8.93
CA ARG A 128 22.23 16.78 10.13
C ARG A 128 22.58 17.96 11.05
N ASN A 129 23.12 19.04 10.48
CA ASN A 129 23.54 20.21 11.25
C ASN A 129 22.35 20.90 11.93
N TYR A 130 21.22 21.01 11.23
CA TYR A 130 20.03 21.69 11.73
C TYR A 130 19.12 20.79 12.58
N SER A 131 19.29 19.47 12.54
CA SER A 131 18.53 18.52 13.38
C SER A 131 18.72 18.71 14.89
N SER A 132 19.82 19.36 15.30
CA SER A 132 20.04 19.74 16.69
C SER A 132 19.10 20.87 17.14
N GLN A 133 18.76 21.78 16.23
CA GLN A 133 17.92 22.96 16.45
C GLN A 133 16.44 22.66 16.20
N TYR A 134 16.14 21.79 15.24
CA TYR A 134 14.79 21.45 14.81
C TYR A 134 14.56 19.94 14.91
N ALA A 135 13.75 19.52 15.88
CA ALA A 135 13.58 18.10 16.22
C ALA A 135 12.91 17.30 15.08
N GLU A 136 12.00 17.91 14.33
CA GLU A 136 11.32 17.29 13.19
C GLU A 136 12.29 16.91 12.06
N MET A 137 13.39 17.65 11.91
CA MET A 137 14.41 17.36 10.89
C MET A 137 15.16 16.07 11.18
N ARG A 138 15.16 15.57 12.42
CA ARG A 138 15.73 14.25 12.76
C ARG A 138 15.01 13.11 12.03
N GLN A 139 13.77 13.35 11.62
CA GLN A 139 12.95 12.40 10.88
C GLN A 139 13.06 12.60 9.36
N TRP A 140 13.69 13.66 8.87
CA TRP A 140 13.74 13.90 7.43
C TRP A 140 14.78 12.97 6.80
N GLN A 141 14.36 12.28 5.74
CA GLN A 141 15.26 11.44 4.95
C GLN A 141 15.66 12.18 3.68
N VAL A 142 16.95 12.28 3.44
CA VAL A 142 17.52 12.93 2.26
C VAL A 142 18.28 11.89 1.47
N MET A 143 17.87 11.66 0.23
CA MET A 143 18.41 10.59 -0.59
C MET A 143 18.41 10.96 -2.07
N LYS A 144 19.16 10.20 -2.88
CA LYS A 144 19.08 10.25 -4.34
C LYS A 144 18.04 9.25 -4.84
N VAL A 145 17.67 9.35 -6.12
CA VAL A 145 16.64 8.46 -6.69
C VAL A 145 17.02 6.98 -6.57
N ALA A 146 18.30 6.63 -6.82
CA ALA A 146 18.76 5.24 -6.70
C ALA A 146 18.58 4.67 -5.28
N ASP A 147 18.82 5.49 -4.25
CA ASP A 147 18.64 5.09 -2.86
C ASP A 147 17.15 4.96 -2.51
N PHE A 148 16.30 5.84 -3.06
CA PHE A 148 14.85 5.74 -2.91
C PHE A 148 14.30 4.44 -3.52
N ASN A 149 14.74 4.09 -4.74
CA ASN A 149 14.34 2.85 -5.39
C ASN A 149 14.75 1.59 -4.61
N ALA A 150 15.85 1.67 -3.84
CA ALA A 150 16.27 0.60 -2.94
C ALA A 150 15.57 0.63 -1.57
N PHE A 151 15.04 1.79 -1.16
CA PHE A 151 14.39 2.00 0.12
C PHE A 151 12.92 1.55 0.12
N VAL A 152 12.18 1.85 -0.96
CA VAL A 152 10.78 1.42 -1.14
C VAL A 152 10.74 0.29 -2.15
N GLY A 153 10.61 -0.95 -1.66
CA GLY A 153 10.43 -2.12 -2.52
C GLY A 153 9.03 -2.15 -3.14
N VAL A 154 8.85 -3.01 -4.16
CA VAL A 154 7.54 -3.25 -4.77
C VAL A 154 6.85 -4.43 -4.14
N GLU A 155 5.52 -4.46 -4.21
CA GLU A 155 4.70 -5.58 -3.75
C GLU A 155 5.18 -6.92 -4.30
N ALA A 156 5.68 -6.93 -5.55
CA ALA A 156 6.25 -8.11 -6.19
C ALA A 156 7.48 -8.70 -5.47
N ASP A 157 8.24 -7.88 -4.74
CA ASP A 157 9.40 -8.32 -3.94
C ASP A 157 8.96 -8.96 -2.60
N PHE A 158 7.69 -8.81 -2.23
CA PHE A 158 7.13 -9.22 -0.94
C PHE A 158 5.88 -10.08 -1.12
N PRO A 159 5.95 -11.24 -1.79
CA PRO A 159 4.77 -12.05 -2.09
C PRO A 159 4.10 -12.54 -0.82
N TYR A 160 2.80 -12.24 -0.65
CA TYR A 160 2.02 -12.71 0.49
C TYR A 160 2.07 -14.24 0.63
N VAL A 161 2.35 -14.70 1.85
CA VAL A 161 2.35 -16.12 2.23
C VAL A 161 1.17 -16.38 3.18
N PRO A 162 0.22 -17.27 2.83
CA PRO A 162 -0.89 -17.62 3.72
C PRO A 162 -0.44 -18.16 5.07
N VAL A 163 -1.08 -17.72 6.15
CA VAL A 163 -0.90 -18.29 7.49
C VAL A 163 -1.62 -19.63 7.59
N THR A 164 -2.79 -19.72 6.97
CA THR A 164 -3.59 -20.93 6.88
C THR A 164 -2.96 -21.89 5.89
N ASP A 165 -2.75 -23.13 6.31
CA ASP A 165 -2.39 -24.22 5.39
C ASP A 165 -3.58 -24.52 4.46
N LEU A 166 -3.55 -23.90 3.28
CA LEU A 166 -4.62 -24.01 2.29
C LEU A 166 -4.81 -25.46 1.78
N THR A 167 -3.80 -26.33 1.91
CA THR A 167 -3.94 -27.74 1.52
C THR A 167 -4.89 -28.51 2.44
N CYS A 168 -5.06 -28.05 3.69
CA CYS A 168 -6.05 -28.61 4.60
C CYS A 168 -7.48 -28.32 4.15
N ILE A 169 -7.72 -27.20 3.44
CA ILE A 169 -9.05 -26.84 2.94
C ILE A 169 -9.49 -27.85 1.87
N ASP A 170 -8.66 -28.06 0.86
CA ASP A 170 -8.93 -29.02 -0.23
C ASP A 170 -9.19 -30.43 0.30
N ARG A 171 -8.33 -30.88 1.22
CA ARG A 171 -8.47 -32.19 1.88
C ARG A 171 -9.79 -32.31 2.64
N ASP A 172 -10.11 -31.33 3.49
CA ASP A 172 -11.30 -31.36 4.35
C ASP A 172 -12.59 -31.30 3.50
N ILE A 173 -12.62 -30.46 2.46
CA ILE A 173 -13.76 -30.36 1.52
C ILE A 173 -13.92 -31.67 0.72
N THR A 174 -12.84 -32.21 0.17
CA THR A 174 -12.88 -33.47 -0.59
C THR A 174 -13.37 -34.63 0.29
N ALA A 175 -12.90 -34.73 1.54
CA ALA A 175 -13.29 -35.79 2.47
C ALA A 175 -14.76 -35.72 2.91
N SER A 176 -15.34 -34.52 2.91
CA SER A 176 -16.74 -34.29 3.31
C SER A 176 -17.72 -34.27 2.13
N ALA A 177 -17.24 -34.28 0.88
CA ALA A 177 -18.04 -34.11 -0.33
C ALA A 177 -19.17 -35.14 -0.52
N VAL A 178 -19.05 -36.33 0.08
CA VAL A 178 -20.01 -37.44 -0.07
C VAL A 178 -21.22 -37.34 0.86
N ASP A 179 -21.26 -36.35 1.74
CA ASP A 179 -22.36 -36.11 2.69
C ASP A 179 -22.66 -34.61 2.76
N ALA A 180 -23.89 -34.22 2.43
CA ALA A 180 -24.27 -32.82 2.30
C ALA A 180 -24.15 -32.04 3.62
N ASP A 181 -24.52 -32.65 4.75
CA ASP A 181 -24.42 -32.02 6.07
C ASP A 181 -22.96 -31.88 6.50
N ALA A 182 -22.13 -32.91 6.25
CA ALA A 182 -20.70 -32.87 6.53
C ALA A 182 -19.98 -31.80 5.68
N LEU A 183 -20.34 -31.69 4.40
CA LEU A 183 -19.80 -30.67 3.49
C LEU A 183 -20.16 -29.27 4.00
N MET A 184 -21.43 -29.03 4.32
CA MET A 184 -21.88 -27.72 4.79
C MET A 184 -21.23 -27.33 6.12
N ASN A 185 -21.11 -28.26 7.07
CA ASN A 185 -20.43 -28.03 8.34
C ASN A 185 -18.93 -27.71 8.13
N THR A 186 -18.27 -28.41 7.20
CA THR A 186 -16.86 -28.19 6.87
C THR A 186 -16.65 -26.83 6.19
N TYR A 187 -17.53 -26.47 5.26
CA TYR A 187 -17.57 -25.15 4.65
C TYR A 187 -17.72 -24.04 5.70
N GLN A 188 -18.72 -24.16 6.60
CA GLN A 188 -18.97 -23.18 7.66
C GLN A 188 -17.76 -22.99 8.59
N LYS A 189 -17.09 -24.09 8.96
CA LYS A 189 -15.84 -24.03 9.75
C LYS A 189 -14.80 -23.13 9.10
N TRP A 190 -14.53 -23.31 7.81
CA TRP A 190 -13.51 -22.52 7.09
C TRP A 190 -13.95 -21.09 6.83
N ARG A 191 -15.24 -20.88 6.53
CA ARG A 191 -15.88 -19.57 6.47
C ARG A 191 -15.68 -18.78 7.76
N ASP A 192 -15.92 -19.40 8.90
CA ASP A 192 -15.76 -18.75 10.21
C ASP A 192 -14.29 -18.39 10.50
N ILE A 193 -13.34 -19.20 10.02
CA ILE A 193 -11.91 -18.87 10.08
C ILE A 193 -11.61 -17.64 9.21
N ALA A 194 -12.11 -17.57 7.97
CA ALA A 194 -11.95 -16.39 7.13
C ALA A 194 -12.53 -15.14 7.79
N LEU A 195 -13.73 -15.22 8.38
CA LEU A 195 -14.35 -14.10 9.08
C LEU A 195 -13.53 -13.61 10.28
N LYS A 196 -12.86 -14.51 11.03
CA LYS A 196 -11.93 -14.11 12.09
C LYS A 196 -10.76 -13.27 11.57
N PHE A 197 -10.27 -13.55 10.37
CA PHE A 197 -9.24 -12.73 9.72
C PHE A 197 -9.79 -11.40 9.18
N LYS A 198 -11.03 -11.39 8.65
CA LYS A 198 -11.72 -10.17 8.24
C LYS A 198 -11.88 -9.18 9.41
N LEU A 199 -12.24 -9.67 10.61
CA LEU A 199 -12.33 -8.87 11.83
C LEU A 199 -10.98 -8.27 12.27
N LYS A 200 -9.87 -8.88 11.86
CA LYS A 200 -8.50 -8.40 12.10
C LYS A 200 -7.96 -7.56 10.93
N TYR A 201 -8.79 -7.23 9.95
CA TYR A 201 -8.41 -6.52 8.73
C TYR A 201 -7.33 -7.23 7.89
N ASN A 202 -7.13 -8.54 8.05
CA ASN A 202 -6.23 -9.32 7.20
C ASN A 202 -6.98 -9.80 5.94
N LEU A 203 -7.25 -8.88 5.02
CA LEU A 203 -8.06 -9.14 3.84
C LEU A 203 -7.39 -10.10 2.85
N ARG A 204 -6.06 -10.16 2.81
CA ARG A 204 -5.32 -11.12 1.96
C ARG A 204 -5.52 -12.56 2.42
N GLU A 205 -5.58 -12.79 3.73
CA GLU A 205 -5.91 -14.11 4.28
C GLU A 205 -7.36 -14.50 4.02
N VAL A 206 -8.28 -13.54 4.11
CA VAL A 206 -9.67 -13.75 3.69
C VAL A 206 -9.72 -14.16 2.21
N GLU A 207 -9.03 -13.42 1.34
CA GLU A 207 -8.93 -13.71 -0.10
C GLU A 207 -8.31 -15.10 -0.35
N ALA A 208 -7.22 -15.45 0.33
CA ALA A 208 -6.56 -16.74 0.17
C ALA A 208 -7.44 -17.93 0.59
N ILE A 209 -8.09 -17.85 1.75
CA ILE A 209 -8.99 -18.90 2.24
C ILE A 209 -10.21 -19.02 1.33
N THR A 210 -10.84 -17.90 0.96
CA THR A 210 -12.05 -17.90 0.12
C THR A 210 -11.76 -18.43 -1.29
N ASN A 211 -10.62 -18.08 -1.89
CA ASN A 211 -10.19 -18.64 -3.18
C ASN A 211 -9.93 -20.15 -3.08
N ALA A 212 -9.25 -20.61 -2.02
CA ALA A 212 -9.03 -22.04 -1.81
C ALA A 212 -10.34 -22.82 -1.60
N LEU A 213 -11.30 -22.26 -0.86
CA LEU A 213 -12.64 -22.83 -0.69
C LEU A 213 -13.39 -22.89 -2.02
N HIS A 214 -13.38 -21.81 -2.78
CA HIS A 214 -14.04 -21.74 -4.09
C HIS A 214 -13.50 -22.83 -5.03
N GLN A 215 -12.17 -22.94 -5.13
CA GLN A 215 -11.52 -23.95 -5.96
C GLN A 215 -11.85 -25.38 -5.49
N ALA A 216 -11.78 -25.65 -4.19
CA ALA A 216 -12.08 -26.98 -3.66
C ALA A 216 -13.55 -27.40 -3.91
N LEU A 217 -14.50 -26.46 -3.76
CA LEU A 217 -15.91 -26.70 -4.08
C LEU A 217 -16.14 -26.96 -5.57
N GLU A 218 -15.50 -26.17 -6.43
CA GLU A 218 -15.56 -26.36 -7.88
C GLU A 218 -14.99 -27.73 -8.29
N ASP A 219 -13.87 -28.12 -7.68
CA ASP A 219 -13.19 -29.39 -7.92
C ASP A 219 -14.06 -30.61 -7.58
N ILE A 220 -14.75 -30.61 -6.44
CA ILE A 220 -15.61 -31.76 -6.04
C ILE A 220 -16.84 -31.90 -6.96
N VAL A 221 -17.36 -30.78 -7.47
CA VAL A 221 -18.47 -30.78 -8.44
C VAL A 221 -17.99 -31.30 -9.79
N ASN A 222 -16.88 -30.76 -10.29
CA ASN A 222 -16.30 -31.17 -11.59
C ASN A 222 -15.85 -32.63 -11.61
N LYS A 223 -15.36 -33.17 -10.49
CA LYS A 223 -14.97 -34.57 -10.34
C LYS A 223 -16.18 -35.51 -10.15
N GLY A 224 -17.39 -34.98 -9.99
CA GLY A 224 -18.61 -35.78 -9.78
C GLY A 224 -18.63 -36.53 -8.44
N ILE A 225 -17.92 -36.02 -7.44
CA ILE A 225 -17.82 -36.63 -6.10
C ILE A 225 -18.72 -35.94 -5.07
N CYS A 226 -19.29 -34.78 -5.41
CA CYS A 226 -20.23 -34.05 -4.57
C CYS A 226 -21.59 -34.77 -4.53
N ALA A 227 -22.03 -35.16 -3.34
CA ALA A 227 -23.33 -35.81 -3.14
C ALA A 227 -24.51 -34.87 -3.42
N ASP A 228 -24.32 -33.57 -3.21
CA ASP A 228 -25.33 -32.53 -3.45
C ASP A 228 -24.67 -31.27 -4.06
N PRO A 229 -24.67 -31.16 -5.41
CA PRO A 229 -24.13 -30.00 -6.10
C PRO A 229 -24.82 -28.67 -5.77
N ASP A 230 -26.09 -28.69 -5.35
CA ASP A 230 -26.84 -27.47 -5.01
C ASP A 230 -26.30 -26.86 -3.70
N VAL A 231 -25.88 -27.70 -2.75
CA VAL A 231 -25.19 -27.25 -1.53
C VAL A 231 -23.85 -26.58 -1.85
N ALA A 232 -23.08 -27.14 -2.79
CA ALA A 232 -21.83 -26.53 -3.22
C ALA A 232 -22.05 -25.17 -3.92
N ALA A 233 -23.10 -25.06 -4.74
CA ALA A 233 -23.47 -23.80 -5.40
C ALA A 233 -23.87 -22.71 -4.38
N LEU A 234 -24.69 -23.05 -3.38
CA LEU A 234 -25.07 -22.13 -2.30
C LEU A 234 -23.85 -21.64 -1.50
N ALA A 235 -22.89 -22.53 -1.23
CA ALA A 235 -21.65 -22.17 -0.55
C ALA A 235 -20.80 -21.19 -1.40
N GLN A 236 -20.73 -21.38 -2.71
CA GLN A 236 -20.05 -20.46 -3.62
C GLN A 236 -20.71 -19.07 -3.67
N GLU A 237 -22.04 -19.00 -3.67
CA GLU A 237 -22.77 -17.73 -3.61
C GLU A 237 -22.50 -16.96 -2.30
N ASP A 238 -22.48 -17.66 -1.16
CA ASP A 238 -22.16 -17.05 0.14
C ASP A 238 -20.70 -16.59 0.23
N LEU A 239 -19.74 -17.30 -0.38
CA LEU A 239 -18.34 -16.84 -0.46
C LEU A 239 -18.21 -15.46 -1.12
N ALA A 240 -18.98 -15.21 -2.18
CA ALA A 240 -18.97 -13.92 -2.88
C ALA A 240 -19.44 -12.73 -2.01
N LEU A 241 -20.13 -12.99 -0.90
CA LEU A 241 -20.53 -11.97 0.08
C LEU A 241 -19.42 -11.67 1.09
N ILE A 242 -18.48 -12.61 1.31
CA ILE A 242 -17.40 -12.48 2.28
C ILE A 242 -16.25 -11.64 1.72
N THR A 243 -15.99 -11.75 0.41
CA THR A 243 -14.92 -11.02 -0.29
C THR A 243 -15.27 -9.57 -0.62
N LYS A 244 -16.55 -9.16 -0.49
CA LYS A 244 -16.99 -7.76 -0.56
C LYS A 244 -16.79 -7.04 0.78
#